data_AF-A0A212PH97-F1
#
_entry.id   AF-A0A212PH97-F1
#
_cell.length_a   1.000
_cell.length_b   1.000
_cell.length_c   1.000
_cell.angle_alpha   90.00
_cell.angle_beta   90.00
_cell.angle_gamma   90.00
#
_symmetry.space_group_name_H-M   'P 1'
#
loop_
_entity.id
_entity.type
_entity.pdbx_description
1 polymer ?
#
loop_
_entity_poly.entity_id
_entity_poly.type
_entity_poly.pdbx_seq_one_letter_code
_entity_poly.pdbx_strand_id
1 'polypeptide(L)'
;MNYIYIKKFSDVNGYDLPSYKKIGFAKDVEERRKQLSGTKSPIFVETICAWELPDDNARAVEQAIHGLLLNKRTDGEWFIDEENSIVDAISRLMSAFKMKQVDISGYEEKEMVIKRNNNLSEIMEDYLLRIKAECKIDFQYKCNAVEITMLSAPNTFYLQMRKKKYPRLVVTGNIFKNNFDFIKDILGREEAGKRVDEKAYDCGYWDDVSPKESAKLINALLEKHMNAKAEGQSST
;
A
#
# COMPACT_ATOMS: atom_id res chain seq x y z
N MET A 1 20.27 12.91 17.39
CA MET A 1 20.52 11.65 18.12
C MET A 1 20.31 10.52 17.13
N ASN A 2 21.22 9.56 17.03
CA ASN A 2 21.04 8.45 16.09
C ASN A 2 20.69 7.17 16.84
N TYR A 3 20.08 6.21 16.14
CA TYR A 3 19.62 4.96 16.73
C TYR A 3 20.03 3.78 15.87
N ILE A 4 20.43 2.69 16.51
CA ILE A 4 20.51 1.36 15.88
C ILE A 4 19.28 0.59 16.30
N TYR A 5 18.60 -0.06 15.37
CA TYR A 5 17.43 -0.87 15.64
C TYR A 5 17.56 -2.28 15.05
N ILE A 6 16.83 -3.21 15.68
CA ILE A 6 16.57 -4.53 15.14
C ILE A 6 15.07 -4.66 14.94
N LYS A 7 14.68 -5.19 13.78
CA LYS A 7 13.28 -5.51 13.47
C LYS A 7 13.11 -6.96 13.06
N LYS A 8 11.89 -7.46 13.13
CA LYS A 8 11.48 -8.77 12.59
C LYS A 8 10.24 -8.62 11.72
N PHE A 9 9.93 -9.64 10.92
CA PHE A 9 8.59 -9.77 10.36
C PHE A 9 7.58 -10.07 11.48
N SER A 10 6.39 -9.48 11.35
CA SER A 10 5.25 -9.70 12.23
C SER A 10 3.98 -9.69 11.38
N ASP A 11 2.93 -10.31 11.87
CA ASP A 11 1.70 -10.48 11.13
C ASP A 11 0.47 -10.29 12.04
N VAL A 12 -0.61 -9.79 11.43
CA VAL A 12 -1.85 -9.54 12.16
C VAL A 12 -2.61 -10.84 12.45
N ASN A 13 -2.49 -11.82 11.56
CA ASN A 13 -3.27 -13.07 11.53
C ASN A 13 -2.54 -14.29 12.13
N GLY A 14 -1.28 -14.14 12.56
CA GLY A 14 -0.46 -15.21 13.14
C GLY A 14 0.14 -16.19 12.14
N TYR A 15 0.42 -15.77 10.89
CA TYR A 15 1.16 -16.62 9.95
C TYR A 15 2.58 -16.95 10.43
N ASP A 16 3.07 -18.12 10.04
CA ASP A 16 4.48 -18.47 10.22
C ASP A 16 5.34 -17.66 9.25
N LEU A 17 6.33 -16.94 9.77
CA LEU A 17 7.14 -15.99 9.02
C LEU A 17 8.62 -16.38 9.12
N PRO A 18 9.42 -16.06 8.10
CA PRO A 18 10.86 -16.29 8.16
C PRO A 18 11.48 -15.62 9.40
N SER A 19 12.33 -16.37 10.11
CA SER A 19 13.11 -15.90 11.26
C SER A 19 14.25 -14.99 10.83
N TYR A 20 13.92 -13.88 10.16
CA TYR A 20 14.89 -12.90 9.69
C TYR A 20 14.83 -11.65 10.56
N LYS A 21 16.01 -11.07 10.80
CA LYS A 21 16.15 -9.78 11.48
C LYS A 21 16.66 -8.74 10.52
N LYS A 22 16.07 -7.54 10.58
CA LYS A 22 16.56 -6.35 9.89
C LYS A 22 17.35 -5.51 10.85
N ILE A 23 18.59 -5.19 10.51
CA ILE A 23 19.46 -4.32 11.31
C ILE A 23 19.71 -3.04 10.52
N GLY A 24 19.33 -1.90 11.08
CA GLY A 24 19.57 -0.62 10.43
C GLY A 24 19.69 0.52 11.43
N PHE A 25 19.96 1.72 10.91
CA PHE A 25 20.04 2.93 11.73
C PHE A 25 18.99 3.99 11.33
N ALA A 26 18.70 4.90 12.25
CA ALA A 26 17.80 6.03 12.03
C ALA A 26 18.31 7.30 12.71
N LYS A 27 18.12 8.46 12.08
CA LYS A 27 18.36 9.79 12.69
C LYS A 27 17.22 10.24 13.60
N ASP A 28 16.04 9.67 13.39
CA ASP A 28 14.86 9.85 14.20
C ASP A 28 14.07 8.53 14.13
N VAL A 29 13.88 7.89 15.27
CA VAL A 29 13.09 6.65 15.36
C VAL A 29 11.67 6.90 14.88
N GLU A 30 11.11 8.08 15.12
CA GLU A 30 9.74 8.44 14.77
C GLU A 30 9.55 8.66 13.26
N GLU A 31 10.51 9.31 12.60
CA GLU A 31 10.49 9.56 11.15
C GLU A 31 10.70 8.26 10.35
N ARG A 32 11.61 7.38 10.79
CA ARG A 32 11.84 6.07 10.17
C ARG A 32 10.68 5.10 10.44
N ARG A 33 9.98 5.24 11.58
CA ARG A 33 8.74 4.50 11.91
C ARG A 33 7.62 4.80 10.92
N LYS A 34 7.44 6.06 10.51
CA LYS A 34 6.45 6.46 9.48
C LYS A 34 6.78 5.88 8.10
N GLN A 35 8.07 5.82 7.71
CA GLN A 35 8.52 5.31 6.41
C GLN A 35 8.33 3.79 6.26
N LEU A 36 8.49 3.02 7.32
CA LEU A 36 8.46 1.55 7.27
C LEU A 36 7.08 0.92 7.47
N SER A 37 6.09 1.72 7.90
CA SER A 37 4.67 1.34 7.84
C SER A 37 4.12 1.20 6.41
N GLY A 38 4.96 1.34 5.37
CA GLY A 38 4.59 1.21 3.96
C GLY A 38 4.29 -0.21 3.49
N THR A 39 4.61 -1.24 4.31
CA THR A 39 4.33 -2.64 3.98
C THR A 39 2.83 -2.90 3.94
N LYS A 40 2.39 -3.53 2.85
CA LYS A 40 0.99 -3.93 2.65
C LYS A 40 0.66 -5.02 3.66
N SER A 41 -0.43 -4.83 4.39
CA SER A 41 -1.08 -5.84 5.24
C SER A 41 -1.28 -7.16 4.48
N PRO A 42 -1.18 -8.35 5.13
CA PRO A 42 -1.21 -8.57 6.59
C PRO A 42 0.17 -8.61 7.29
N ILE A 43 1.27 -8.73 6.53
CA ILE A 43 2.64 -8.79 7.07
C ILE A 43 3.23 -7.38 7.21
N PHE A 44 3.81 -7.09 8.37
CA PHE A 44 4.51 -5.85 8.67
C PHE A 44 5.88 -6.12 9.32
N VAL A 45 6.65 -5.06 9.54
CA VAL A 45 7.97 -5.16 10.17
C VAL A 45 7.90 -4.49 11.53
N GLU A 46 8.17 -5.27 12.57
CA GLU A 46 8.04 -4.87 13.96
C GLU A 46 9.43 -4.57 14.56
N THR A 47 9.57 -3.42 15.22
CA THR A 47 10.79 -3.06 15.95
C THR A 47 10.84 -3.83 17.26
N ILE A 48 11.91 -4.60 17.49
CA ILE A 48 12.05 -5.45 18.68
C ILE A 48 13.16 -5.03 19.64
N CYS A 49 14.11 -4.21 19.18
CA CYS A 49 15.14 -3.59 20.01
C CYS A 49 15.65 -2.31 19.35
N ALA A 50 16.05 -1.32 20.16
CA ALA A 50 16.75 -0.14 19.69
C ALA A 50 17.73 0.39 20.75
N TRP A 51 18.81 1.04 20.30
CA TRP A 51 19.80 1.69 21.16
C TRP A 51 20.07 3.12 20.71
N GLU A 52 20.24 4.02 21.67
CA GLU A 52 20.65 5.41 21.45
C GLU A 52 22.16 5.47 21.22
N LEU A 53 22.56 6.12 20.14
CA LEU A 53 23.95 6.40 19.83
C LEU A 53 24.20 7.91 19.91
N PRO A 54 25.17 8.35 20.74
CA PRO A 54 25.69 9.70 20.66
C PRO A 54 26.45 9.86 19.34
N ASP A 55 26.17 10.94 18.62
CA ASP A 55 26.85 11.38 17.38
C ASP A 55 26.58 10.58 16.08
N ASP A 56 27.20 11.03 14.98
CA ASP A 56 27.03 10.54 13.59
C ASP A 56 27.62 9.14 13.32
N ASN A 57 28.11 8.46 14.35
CA ASN A 57 28.78 7.16 14.24
C ASN A 57 27.83 5.97 14.02
N ALA A 58 26.51 6.19 14.03
CA ALA A 58 25.55 5.10 13.85
C ALA A 58 25.74 4.32 12.55
N ARG A 59 26.13 5.01 11.47
CA ARG A 59 26.46 4.32 10.21
C ARG A 59 27.67 3.39 10.34
N ALA A 60 28.71 3.83 11.03
CA ALA A 60 29.90 3.00 11.24
C ALA A 60 29.60 1.79 12.13
N VAL A 61 28.82 1.99 13.19
CA VAL A 61 28.37 0.90 14.08
C VAL A 61 27.51 -0.11 13.32
N GLU A 62 26.55 0.36 12.52
CA GLU A 62 25.74 -0.50 11.66
C GLU A 62 26.62 -1.33 10.71
N GLN A 63 27.54 -0.69 9.98
CA GLN A 63 28.43 -1.37 9.05
C GLN A 63 29.31 -2.40 9.74
N ALA A 64 29.81 -2.11 10.95
CA ALA A 64 30.56 -3.07 11.74
C ALA A 64 29.71 -4.29 12.12
N ILE A 65 28.46 -4.07 12.56
CA ILE A 65 27.51 -5.16 12.89
C ILE A 65 27.20 -5.98 11.63
N HIS A 66 26.97 -5.35 10.49
CA HIS A 66 26.75 -6.05 9.22
C HIS A 66 27.97 -6.89 8.81
N GLY A 67 29.18 -6.39 9.05
CA GLY A 67 30.42 -7.13 8.83
C GLY A 67 30.56 -8.35 9.74
N LEU A 68 30.22 -8.21 11.03
CA LEU A 68 30.24 -9.32 11.99
C LEU A 68 29.22 -10.42 11.65
N LEU A 69 28.11 -10.06 11.01
CA LEU A 69 27.01 -10.95 10.64
C LEU A 69 26.98 -11.27 9.15
N LEU A 70 28.08 -11.05 8.42
CA LEU A 70 28.10 -11.17 6.96
C LEU A 70 27.69 -12.57 6.48
N ASN A 71 28.06 -13.61 7.22
CA ASN A 71 27.70 -15.00 6.94
C ASN A 71 26.20 -15.31 7.13
N LYS A 72 25.48 -14.48 7.88
CA LYS A 72 24.03 -14.61 8.10
C LYS A 72 23.22 -13.69 7.16
N ARG A 73 23.88 -12.84 6.37
CA ARG A 73 23.24 -11.81 5.55
C ARG A 73 22.57 -12.43 4.31
N THR A 74 21.30 -12.08 4.05
CA THR A 74 20.55 -12.56 2.88
C THR A 74 20.48 -11.51 1.79
N ASP A 75 19.80 -10.40 2.07
CA ASP A 75 19.63 -9.30 1.13
C ASP A 75 19.61 -7.96 1.87
N GLY A 76 20.41 -7.01 1.39
CA GLY A 76 20.50 -5.67 1.96
C GLY A 76 20.79 -5.68 3.46
N GLU A 77 19.81 -5.28 4.28
CA GLU A 77 19.93 -5.14 5.73
C GLU A 77 19.33 -6.33 6.51
N TRP A 78 19.04 -7.46 5.83
CA TRP A 78 18.39 -8.62 6.43
C TRP A 78 19.36 -9.76 6.72
N PHE A 79 19.15 -10.43 7.85
CA PHE A 79 19.98 -11.49 8.39
C PHE A 79 19.14 -12.67 8.88
N ILE A 80 19.57 -13.91 8.60
CA ILE A 80 18.95 -15.14 9.09
C ILE A 80 19.24 -15.29 10.58
N ASP A 81 18.20 -15.58 11.37
CA ASP A 81 18.27 -15.71 12.83
C ASP A 81 17.40 -16.86 13.34
N GLU A 82 17.62 -18.06 12.79
CA GLU A 82 16.88 -19.28 13.17
C GLU A 82 17.02 -19.61 14.67
N GLU A 83 18.17 -19.30 15.25
CA GLU A 83 18.46 -19.52 16.69
C GLU A 83 17.97 -18.39 17.59
N ASN A 84 17.38 -17.31 17.05
CA ASN A 84 17.02 -16.09 17.77
C ASN A 84 18.19 -15.48 18.58
N SER A 85 19.43 -15.58 18.08
CA SER A 85 20.66 -15.21 18.79
C SER A 85 21.18 -13.82 18.44
N ILE A 86 20.72 -13.22 17.33
CA ILE A 86 21.21 -11.90 16.88
C ILE A 86 20.90 -10.80 17.89
N VAL A 87 19.70 -10.79 18.47
CA VAL A 87 19.29 -9.77 19.45
C VAL A 87 20.19 -9.80 20.68
N ASP A 88 20.45 -10.98 21.21
CA ASP A 88 21.31 -11.15 22.38
C ASP A 88 22.76 -10.76 22.09
N ALA A 89 23.30 -11.17 20.93
CA ALA A 89 24.66 -10.85 20.52
C ALA A 89 24.88 -9.34 20.40
N ILE A 90 23.94 -8.64 19.74
CA ILE A 90 24.00 -7.19 19.59
C ILE A 90 23.77 -6.49 20.93
N SER A 91 22.85 -6.99 21.77
CA SER A 91 22.61 -6.44 23.11
C SER A 91 23.88 -6.46 23.96
N ARG A 92 24.62 -7.57 23.93
CA ARG A 92 25.93 -7.69 24.62
C ARG A 92 26.96 -6.72 24.06
N LEU A 93 27.04 -6.58 22.73
CA LEU A 93 27.94 -5.63 22.07
C LEU A 93 27.62 -4.19 22.50
N MET A 94 26.35 -3.78 22.41
CA MET A 94 25.89 -2.45 22.78
C MET A 94 26.13 -2.14 24.26
N SER A 95 25.89 -3.13 25.13
CA SER A 95 26.21 -3.02 26.56
C SER A 95 27.70 -2.82 26.81
N ALA A 96 28.58 -3.54 26.10
CA ALA A 96 30.03 -3.37 26.21
C ALA A 96 30.49 -1.95 25.83
N PHE A 97 29.81 -1.32 24.87
CA PHE A 97 30.03 0.09 24.51
C PHE A 97 29.25 1.09 25.36
N LYS A 98 28.53 0.64 26.40
CA LYS A 98 27.69 1.46 27.28
C LYS A 98 26.60 2.24 26.52
N MET A 99 26.11 1.67 25.42
CA MET A 99 25.00 2.23 24.67
C MET A 99 23.69 1.99 25.42
N LYS A 100 22.84 3.01 25.48
CA LYS A 100 21.57 2.95 26.22
C LYS A 100 20.51 2.29 25.34
N GLN A 101 19.88 1.24 25.86
CA GLN A 101 18.71 0.64 25.20
C GLN A 101 17.50 1.57 25.35
N VAL A 102 16.75 1.73 24.28
CA VAL A 102 15.51 2.50 24.25
C VAL A 102 14.39 1.58 24.69
N ASP A 103 13.55 2.07 25.59
CA ASP A 103 12.30 1.38 25.91
C ASP A 103 11.34 1.52 24.72
N ILE A 104 10.98 0.36 24.16
CA ILE A 104 10.04 0.24 23.04
C ILE A 104 8.69 -0.35 23.44
N SER A 105 8.42 -0.55 24.74
CA SER A 105 7.24 -1.28 25.23
C SER A 105 5.89 -0.55 25.12
N GLY A 106 5.85 0.68 24.59
CA GLY A 106 4.60 1.43 24.33
C GLY A 106 4.25 1.61 22.86
N TYR A 107 4.94 0.94 21.93
CA TYR A 107 4.74 1.17 20.49
C TYR A 107 3.90 0.06 19.85
N GLU A 108 2.59 0.27 19.75
CA GLU A 108 1.64 -0.67 19.16
C GLU A 108 1.64 -0.59 17.62
N GLU A 109 2.73 -1.05 17.00
CA GLU A 109 2.85 -1.11 15.53
C GLU A 109 1.73 -1.94 14.88
N LYS A 110 1.28 -3.00 15.57
CA LYS A 110 0.11 -3.80 15.19
C LYS A 110 -1.18 -2.97 15.18
N GLU A 111 -1.45 -2.19 16.23
CA GLU A 111 -2.65 -1.35 16.28
C GLU A 111 -2.65 -0.25 15.23
N MET A 112 -1.49 0.37 14.95
CA MET A 112 -1.39 1.36 13.88
C MET A 112 -1.70 0.77 12.49
N VAL A 113 -1.31 -0.48 12.23
CA VAL A 113 -1.65 -1.19 10.99
C VAL A 113 -3.15 -1.52 10.94
N ILE A 114 -3.74 -1.98 12.06
CA ILE A 114 -5.17 -2.26 12.17
C ILE A 114 -6.00 -0.98 11.98
N LYS A 115 -5.73 0.10 12.72
CA LYS A 115 -6.38 1.42 12.56
C LYS A 115 -6.27 1.94 11.13
N ARG A 116 -5.09 1.79 10.52
CA ARG A 116 -4.84 2.17 9.11
C ARG A 116 -5.76 1.43 8.15
N ASN A 117 -5.95 0.13 8.33
CA ASN A 117 -6.81 -0.66 7.46
C ASN A 117 -8.29 -0.30 7.66
N ASN A 118 -8.72 -0.08 8.90
CA ASN A 118 -10.08 0.34 9.20
C ASN A 118 -10.40 1.71 8.58
N ASN A 119 -9.52 2.70 8.74
CA ASN A 119 -9.70 4.03 8.13
C ASN A 119 -9.74 3.98 6.60
N LEU A 120 -9.01 3.06 5.95
CA LEU A 120 -9.08 2.90 4.49
C LEU A 120 -10.45 2.37 4.07
N SER A 121 -11.01 1.40 4.81
CA SER A 121 -12.37 0.91 4.58
C SER A 121 -13.42 2.00 4.75
N GLU A 122 -13.32 2.81 5.81
CA GLU A 122 -14.24 3.93 6.06
C GLU A 122 -14.19 5.00 4.96
N ILE A 123 -12.99 5.39 4.52
CA ILE A 123 -12.82 6.34 3.40
C ILE A 123 -13.41 5.74 2.11
N MET A 124 -13.25 4.44 1.89
CA MET A 124 -13.81 3.74 0.73
C MET A 124 -15.34 3.72 0.76
N GLU A 125 -15.93 3.46 1.92
CA GLU A 125 -17.38 3.50 2.12
C GLU A 125 -17.94 4.91 1.92
N ASP A 126 -17.32 5.95 2.47
CA ASP A 126 -17.70 7.35 2.24
C ASP A 126 -17.60 7.74 0.76
N TYR A 127 -16.51 7.36 0.09
CA TYR A 127 -16.32 7.65 -1.33
C TYR A 127 -17.39 6.96 -2.18
N LEU A 128 -17.71 5.70 -1.87
CA LEU A 128 -18.76 4.95 -2.55
C LEU A 128 -20.14 5.56 -2.33
N LEU A 129 -20.45 5.99 -1.09
CA LEU A 129 -21.71 6.68 -0.77
C LEU A 129 -21.87 7.94 -1.61
N ARG A 130 -20.79 8.72 -1.78
CA ARG A 130 -20.80 9.92 -2.62
C ARG A 130 -20.95 9.62 -4.10
N ILE A 131 -20.33 8.55 -4.61
CA ILE A 131 -20.59 8.10 -6.00
C ILE A 131 -22.07 7.75 -6.15
N LYS A 132 -22.63 6.94 -5.23
CA LYS A 132 -24.04 6.52 -5.30
C LYS A 132 -25.01 7.69 -5.25
N ALA A 133 -24.72 8.73 -4.47
CA ALA A 133 -25.55 9.94 -4.41
C ALA A 133 -25.57 10.71 -5.75
N GLU A 134 -24.51 10.61 -6.54
CA GLU A 134 -24.35 11.31 -7.84
C GLU A 134 -24.70 10.42 -9.05
N CYS A 135 -24.64 9.10 -8.88
CA CYS A 135 -25.01 8.13 -9.91
C CYS A 135 -26.53 8.07 -10.08
N LYS A 136 -26.99 8.08 -11.33
CA LYS A 136 -28.42 7.94 -11.67
C LYS A 136 -28.84 6.48 -11.87
N ILE A 137 -27.87 5.56 -11.83
CA ILE A 137 -28.04 4.16 -12.20
C ILE A 137 -27.41 3.30 -11.11
N ASP A 138 -28.14 2.27 -10.68
CA ASP A 138 -27.64 1.27 -9.73
C ASP A 138 -26.52 0.43 -10.34
N PHE A 139 -25.48 0.18 -9.55
CA PHE A 139 -24.35 -0.68 -9.91
C PHE A 139 -24.02 -1.64 -8.78
N GLN A 140 -23.58 -2.84 -9.13
CA GLN A 140 -23.06 -3.80 -8.16
C GLN A 140 -21.61 -3.43 -7.82
N TYR A 141 -21.15 -3.79 -6.63
CA TYR A 141 -19.75 -3.55 -6.26
C TYR A 141 -19.22 -4.63 -5.32
N LYS A 142 -17.90 -4.79 -5.35
CA LYS A 142 -17.12 -5.56 -4.37
C LYS A 142 -16.06 -4.64 -3.77
N CYS A 143 -15.94 -4.62 -2.46
CA CYS A 143 -14.97 -3.81 -1.73
C CYS A 143 -13.97 -4.72 -1.03
N ASN A 144 -12.68 -4.37 -1.06
CA ASN A 144 -11.66 -4.94 -0.17
C ASN A 144 -10.82 -3.80 0.42
N ALA A 145 -9.75 -4.12 1.18
CA ALA A 145 -8.97 -3.11 1.89
C ALA A 145 -8.26 -2.05 1.00
N VAL A 146 -8.16 -2.26 -0.31
CA VAL A 146 -7.38 -1.40 -1.23
C VAL A 146 -8.08 -1.06 -2.55
N GLU A 147 -9.17 -1.74 -2.89
CA GLU A 147 -9.92 -1.50 -4.13
C GLU A 147 -11.43 -1.72 -3.98
N ILE A 148 -12.19 -0.92 -4.73
CA ILE A 148 -13.60 -1.14 -5.02
C ILE A 148 -13.69 -1.55 -6.48
N THR A 149 -14.20 -2.74 -6.75
CA THR A 149 -14.62 -3.14 -8.09
C THR A 149 -16.09 -2.80 -8.26
N MET A 150 -16.42 -1.93 -9.20
CA MET A 150 -17.79 -1.62 -9.58
C MET A 150 -18.15 -2.38 -10.85
N LEU A 151 -19.23 -3.15 -10.77
CA LEU A 151 -19.78 -3.99 -11.82
C LEU A 151 -21.11 -3.39 -12.27
N SER A 152 -21.16 -2.85 -13.47
CA SER A 152 -22.43 -2.49 -14.10
C SER A 152 -22.47 -3.14 -15.48
N ALA A 153 -23.05 -4.33 -15.61
CA ALA A 153 -23.01 -5.08 -16.87
C ALA A 153 -23.42 -4.19 -18.06
N PRO A 154 -22.60 -4.12 -19.13
CA PRO A 154 -21.39 -4.90 -19.44
C PRO A 154 -20.06 -4.29 -18.96
N ASN A 155 -20.10 -3.17 -18.24
CA ASN A 155 -18.93 -2.38 -17.84
C ASN A 155 -18.36 -2.77 -16.46
N THR A 156 -17.04 -2.91 -16.37
CA THR A 156 -16.32 -3.08 -15.10
C THR A 156 -15.37 -1.91 -14.88
N PHE A 157 -15.46 -1.29 -13.71
CA PHE A 157 -14.61 -0.20 -13.27
C PHE A 157 -13.90 -0.60 -11.98
N TYR A 158 -12.65 -0.20 -11.84
CA TYR A 158 -11.90 -0.42 -10.61
C TYR A 158 -11.52 0.93 -10.01
N LEU A 159 -11.95 1.18 -8.78
CA LEU A 159 -11.46 2.29 -7.98
C LEU A 159 -10.40 1.75 -7.02
N GLN A 160 -9.16 2.13 -7.23
CA GLN A 160 -8.05 1.76 -6.37
C GLN A 160 -7.72 2.91 -5.43
N MET A 161 -7.85 2.69 -4.12
CA MET A 161 -7.53 3.69 -3.11
C MET A 161 -6.09 3.51 -2.64
N ARG A 162 -5.25 4.50 -2.91
CA ARG A 162 -3.87 4.52 -2.41
C ARG A 162 -3.84 5.34 -1.13
N LYS A 163 -3.16 4.82 -0.10
CA LYS A 163 -3.20 5.40 1.24
C LYS A 163 -2.74 6.88 1.38
N LYS A 164 -2.03 7.44 0.41
CA LYS A 164 -1.50 8.82 0.50
C LYS A 164 -1.75 9.67 -0.75
N LYS A 165 -2.36 9.10 -1.78
CA LYS A 165 -2.68 9.78 -3.03
C LYS A 165 -4.15 9.50 -3.29
N TYR A 166 -4.86 10.54 -3.68
CA TYR A 166 -6.26 10.52 -4.03
C TYR A 166 -6.64 9.27 -4.88
N PRO A 167 -7.93 8.88 -4.87
CA PRO A 167 -8.42 7.72 -5.60
C PRO A 167 -7.88 7.64 -7.02
N ARG A 168 -7.44 6.44 -7.39
CA ARG A 168 -7.11 6.09 -8.76
C ARG A 168 -8.29 5.38 -9.38
N LEU A 169 -8.87 5.95 -10.43
CA LEU A 169 -9.84 5.26 -11.25
C LEU A 169 -9.11 4.49 -12.35
N VAL A 170 -9.38 3.20 -12.46
CA VAL A 170 -8.81 2.30 -13.46
C VAL A 170 -9.95 1.75 -14.32
N VAL A 171 -9.81 1.92 -15.63
CA VAL A 171 -10.72 1.35 -16.63
C VAL A 171 -9.95 0.31 -17.43
N THR A 172 -10.49 -0.89 -17.56
CA THR A 172 -9.77 -2.02 -18.17
C THR A 172 -10.55 -2.65 -19.32
N GLY A 173 -9.83 -3.36 -20.18
CA GLY A 173 -10.35 -4.22 -21.23
C GLY A 173 -10.98 -3.46 -22.40
N ASN A 174 -11.96 -4.10 -23.04
CA ASN A 174 -12.61 -3.57 -24.24
C ASN A 174 -13.29 -2.21 -24.01
N ILE A 175 -13.66 -1.90 -22.76
CA ILE A 175 -14.26 -0.62 -22.41
C ILE A 175 -13.24 0.49 -22.61
N PHE A 176 -12.04 0.33 -22.03
CA PHE A 176 -10.97 1.31 -22.20
C PHE A 176 -10.56 1.41 -23.66
N LYS A 177 -10.35 0.27 -24.33
CA LYS A 177 -9.93 0.22 -25.74
C LYS A 177 -10.91 0.94 -26.67
N ASN A 178 -12.22 0.71 -26.49
CA ASN A 178 -13.25 1.21 -27.42
C ASN A 178 -13.80 2.59 -27.02
N ASN A 179 -13.49 3.09 -25.83
CA ASN A 179 -14.02 4.35 -25.32
C ASN A 179 -12.95 5.33 -24.86
N PHE A 180 -11.70 5.15 -25.30
CA PHE A 180 -10.57 5.97 -24.85
C PHE A 180 -10.85 7.48 -24.96
N ASP A 181 -11.12 7.95 -26.18
CA ASP A 181 -11.38 9.39 -26.43
C ASP A 181 -12.62 9.87 -25.68
N PHE A 182 -13.66 9.03 -25.60
CA PHE A 182 -14.87 9.34 -24.84
C PHE A 182 -14.61 9.51 -23.34
N ILE A 183 -13.79 8.64 -22.75
CA ILE A 183 -13.39 8.72 -21.33
C ILE A 183 -12.58 9.99 -21.09
N LYS A 184 -11.62 10.28 -21.99
CA LYS A 184 -10.80 11.49 -21.96
C LYS A 184 -11.67 12.75 -21.99
N ASP A 185 -12.65 12.82 -22.89
CA ASP A 185 -13.56 13.96 -23.02
C ASP A 185 -14.41 14.16 -21.76
N ILE A 186 -14.89 13.06 -21.15
CA ILE A 186 -15.68 13.15 -19.92
C ILE A 186 -14.86 13.69 -18.75
N LEU A 187 -13.65 13.17 -18.58
CA LEU A 187 -12.75 13.56 -17.49
C LEU A 187 -12.03 14.88 -17.76
N GLY A 188 -12.00 15.34 -19.02
CA GLY A 188 -11.31 16.56 -19.44
C GLY A 188 -9.79 16.45 -19.37
N ARG A 189 -9.24 15.22 -19.31
CA ARG A 189 -7.80 14.97 -19.19
C ARG A 189 -7.40 13.58 -19.69
N GLU A 190 -6.16 13.50 -20.16
CA GLU A 190 -5.49 12.25 -20.49
C GLU A 190 -5.34 11.35 -19.26
N GLU A 191 -5.17 10.05 -19.49
CA GLU A 191 -4.80 9.10 -18.46
C GLU A 191 -3.43 9.44 -17.86
N ALA A 192 -3.29 9.21 -16.55
CA ALA A 192 -2.02 9.31 -15.85
C ALA A 192 -1.04 8.19 -16.26
N GLY A 193 -1.55 7.13 -16.90
CA GLY A 193 -0.73 6.16 -17.62
C GLY A 193 -1.54 5.01 -18.21
N LYS A 194 -0.91 4.33 -19.17
CA LYS A 194 -1.40 3.08 -19.78
C LYS A 194 -0.58 1.91 -19.28
N ARG A 195 -1.23 0.76 -19.03
CA ARG A 195 -0.55 -0.51 -18.78
C ARG A 195 -1.05 -1.53 -19.79
N VAL A 196 -0.11 -2.14 -20.51
CA VAL A 196 -0.32 -3.36 -21.28
C VAL A 196 0.39 -4.45 -20.48
N ASP A 197 -0.37 -5.24 -19.73
CA ASP A 197 0.19 -6.39 -19.00
C ASP A 197 0.29 -7.59 -19.96
N GLU A 198 1.23 -8.50 -19.75
CA GLU A 198 1.49 -9.67 -20.60
C GLU A 198 0.28 -10.65 -20.63
N LYS A 199 -0.68 -10.47 -19.71
CA LYS A 199 -1.96 -11.20 -19.63
C LYS A 199 -3.18 -10.41 -20.20
N ALA A 200 -2.91 -9.23 -20.77
CA ALA A 200 -3.69 -8.40 -21.69
C ALA A 200 -5.17 -8.10 -21.35
N TYR A 201 -5.39 -7.08 -20.53
CA TYR A 201 -6.46 -6.12 -20.76
C TYR A 201 -5.82 -4.73 -20.93
N ASP A 202 -6.13 -4.03 -22.03
CA ASP A 202 -5.75 -2.63 -22.17
C ASP A 202 -6.34 -1.85 -20.99
N CYS A 203 -5.51 -1.18 -20.19
CA CYS A 203 -6.02 -0.34 -19.11
C CYS A 203 -5.39 1.04 -19.08
N GLY A 204 -6.25 2.02 -18.79
CA GLY A 204 -5.87 3.38 -18.45
C GLY A 204 -6.26 3.69 -17.03
N TYR A 205 -5.46 4.53 -16.38
CA TYR A 205 -5.77 5.00 -15.04
C TYR A 205 -5.64 6.51 -14.91
N TRP A 206 -6.50 7.08 -14.08
CA TRP A 206 -6.51 8.48 -13.74
C TRP A 206 -6.29 8.59 -12.24
N ASP A 207 -5.27 9.35 -11.84
CA ASP A 207 -5.04 9.68 -10.44
C ASP A 207 -5.86 10.92 -10.07
N ASP A 208 -6.15 11.06 -8.78
CA ASP A 208 -6.83 12.23 -8.24
C ASP A 208 -8.22 12.46 -8.84
N VAL A 209 -8.98 11.37 -8.95
CA VAL A 209 -10.37 11.40 -9.43
C VAL A 209 -11.31 11.59 -8.23
N SER A 210 -12.16 12.60 -8.29
CA SER A 210 -13.19 12.87 -7.29
C SER A 210 -14.40 11.91 -7.43
N PRO A 211 -15.24 11.74 -6.39
CA PRO A 211 -16.46 10.94 -6.50
C PRO A 211 -17.37 11.40 -7.64
N LYS A 212 -17.45 12.71 -7.86
CA LYS A 212 -18.25 13.33 -8.90
C LYS A 212 -17.75 13.01 -10.31
N GLU A 213 -16.43 13.05 -10.52
CA GLU A 213 -15.84 12.63 -11.80
C GLU A 213 -16.07 11.14 -12.07
N SER A 214 -15.93 10.30 -11.04
CA SER A 214 -16.23 8.87 -11.14
C SER A 214 -17.69 8.64 -11.53
N ALA A 215 -18.63 9.28 -10.84
CA ALA A 215 -20.06 9.19 -11.14
C ALA A 215 -20.40 9.69 -12.56
N LYS A 216 -19.81 10.82 -12.97
CA LYS A 216 -19.97 11.36 -14.33
C LYS A 216 -19.55 10.34 -15.39
N LEU A 217 -18.42 9.69 -15.19
CA LEU A 217 -17.92 8.67 -16.13
C LEU A 217 -18.81 7.42 -16.16
N ILE A 218 -19.22 6.93 -14.99
CA ILE A 218 -20.11 5.75 -14.89
C ILE A 218 -21.43 6.01 -15.60
N ASN A 219 -22.08 7.14 -15.29
CA ASN A 219 -23.36 7.53 -15.90
C ASN A 219 -23.22 7.61 -17.44
N ALA A 220 -22.20 8.31 -17.94
CA ALA A 220 -22.03 8.52 -19.37
C ALA A 220 -21.71 7.22 -20.15
N LEU A 221 -20.92 6.30 -19.58
CA LEU A 221 -20.65 5.00 -20.22
C LEU A 221 -21.88 4.08 -20.20
N LEU A 222 -22.70 4.16 -19.17
CA LEU A 222 -23.97 3.43 -19.09
C LEU A 222 -25.01 3.96 -20.06
N GLU A 223 -25.19 5.29 -20.13
CA GLU A 223 -26.07 5.95 -21.11
C GLU A 223 -25.66 5.59 -22.54
N LYS A 224 -24.36 5.68 -22.86
CA LYS A 224 -23.82 5.29 -24.17
C LYS A 224 -24.14 3.83 -24.50
N HIS A 225 -24.05 2.93 -23.52
CA HIS A 225 -24.37 1.51 -23.73
C HIS A 225 -25.88 1.26 -23.91
N MET A 226 -26.74 1.94 -23.14
CA MET A 226 -28.19 1.84 -23.29
C MET A 226 -28.66 2.34 -24.66
N ASN A 227 -28.11 3.46 -25.14
CA ASN A 227 -28.45 4.01 -26.45
C ASN A 227 -28.01 3.07 -27.60
N ALA A 228 -26.81 2.49 -27.50
CA ALA A 228 -26.33 1.52 -28.50
C ALA A 228 -27.21 0.26 -28.60
N LYS A 229 -27.83 -0.16 -27.49
CA LYS A 229 -28.81 -1.27 -27.50
C LYS A 229 -30.15 -0.88 -28.14
N ALA A 230 -30.63 0.34 -27.89
CA ALA A 230 -31.89 0.82 -28.46
C ALA A 230 -31.81 0.99 -30.00
N GLU A 231 -30.68 1.48 -30.51
CA GLU A 231 -30.43 1.64 -31.95
C GLU A 231 -30.31 0.29 -32.68
N GLY A 232 -29.67 -0.69 -32.03
CA GLY A 232 -29.53 -2.06 -32.57
C GLY A 232 -30.84 -2.87 -32.63
N GLN A 233 -31.84 -2.50 -31.82
CA GLN A 233 -33.17 -3.14 -31.83
C GLN A 233 -34.16 -2.49 -32.79
N SER A 234 -33.86 -1.29 -33.31
CA SER A 234 -34.70 -0.54 -34.25
C SER A 234 -34.42 -0.88 -35.72
N SER A 235 -33.51 -1.84 -35.98
CA SER A 235 -33.04 -2.23 -37.32
C SER A 235 -33.42 -3.67 -37.72
N THR A 236 -34.42 -4.26 -37.04
CA THR A 236 -35.06 -5.56 -37.37
C THR A 236 -36.55 -5.39 -37.41
#